data_AF-A0A818QK39-F1
#
_entry.id   AF-A0A818QK39-F1
#
_cell.length_a   1.000
_cell.length_b   1.000
_cell.length_c   1.000
_cell.angle_alpha   90.00
_cell.angle_beta   90.00
_cell.angle_gamma   90.00
#
_symmetry.space_group_name_H-M   'P 1'
#
loop_
_entity.id
_entity.type
_entity.pdbx_description
1 polymer ?
#
loop_
_entity_poly.entity_id
_entity_poly.type
_entity_poly.pdbx_seq_one_letter_code
_entity_poly.pdbx_strand_id
1 'polypeptide(L)' 'MACDKAACWFVTQLWKNAITIEQKLQMAKSMSNDLQLLRSHTYARFIRYEMNLTAYCTRPEQWKRSIEIIIKKHALLDD' A
#
# COMPACT_ATOMS: atom_id res chain seq x y z
N MET A 1 0.85 -15.33 -1.41
CA MET A 1 -0.40 -15.26 -0.59
C MET A 1 -1.41 -14.20 -1.07
N ALA A 2 -1.09 -13.29 -1.99
CA ALA A 2 -1.95 -12.14 -2.33
C ALA A 2 -3.11 -12.39 -3.34
N CYS A 3 -3.55 -13.63 -3.56
CA CYS A 3 -4.57 -13.95 -4.59
C CYS A 3 -5.89 -14.49 -4.05
N ASP A 4 -6.06 -14.65 -2.74
CA ASP A 4 -7.39 -14.94 -2.15
C ASP A 4 -8.09 -13.62 -1.76
N LYS A 5 -9.41 -13.54 -1.89
CA LYS A 5 -10.22 -12.35 -1.56
C LYS A 5 -10.01 -11.95 -0.08
N ALA A 6 -9.99 -12.93 0.82
CA ALA A 6 -9.75 -12.69 2.24
C ALA A 6 -8.32 -12.19 2.50
N ALA A 7 -7.32 -12.80 1.86
CA ALA A 7 -5.93 -12.37 1.96
C ALA A 7 -5.74 -10.94 1.41
N CYS A 8 -6.42 -10.60 0.30
CA CYS A 8 -6.38 -9.25 -0.25
C CYS A 8 -6.94 -8.24 0.74
N TRP A 9 -8.12 -8.52 1.31
CA TRP A 9 -8.75 -7.67 2.31
C TRP A 9 -7.85 -7.47 3.54
N PHE A 10 -7.23 -8.54 4.03
CA PHE A 10 -6.31 -8.49 5.17
C PHE A 10 -5.11 -7.58 4.89
N VAL A 11 -4.50 -7.69 3.70
CA VAL A 11 -3.40 -6.80 3.28
C VAL A 11 -3.87 -5.34 3.23
N THR A 12 -5.09 -5.06 2.78
CA THR A 12 -5.63 -3.70 2.79
C THR A 12 -5.87 -3.18 4.21
N GLN A 13 -6.30 -4.02 5.15
CA GLN A 13 -6.46 -3.60 6.55
C GLN A 13 -5.10 -3.34 7.22
N LEU A 14 -4.12 -4.22 7.01
CA LEU A 14 -2.76 -4.01 7.46
C LEU A 14 -2.18 -2.70 6.89
N TRP A 15 -2.47 -2.42 5.61
CA TRP A 15 -2.08 -1.16 5.01
C TRP A 15 -2.70 0.00 5.76
N LYS A 16 -4.01 0.02 5.97
CA LYS A 16 -4.70 1.12 6.66
C LYS A 16 -4.19 1.34 8.08
N ASN A 17 -3.93 0.27 8.82
CA ASN A 17 -3.46 0.33 10.21
C ASN A 17 -1.96 0.63 10.36
N ALA A 18 -1.17 0.60 9.29
CA ALA A 18 0.22 1.01 9.35
C ALA A 18 0.32 2.52 9.59
N ILE A 19 0.88 2.90 10.74
CA ILE A 19 1.00 4.30 11.19
C ILE A 19 2.39 4.88 10.93
N THR A 20 3.39 4.06 10.57
CA THR A 20 4.73 4.54 10.25
C THR A 20 5.07 4.41 8.78
N ILE A 21 5.98 5.26 8.33
CA ILE A 21 6.46 5.23 6.94
C ILE A 21 7.27 3.95 6.67
N GLU A 22 8.02 3.42 7.65
CA GLU A 22 8.78 2.18 7.45
C GLU A 22 7.86 0.98 7.20
N GLN A 23 6.76 0.87 7.95
CA GLN A 23 5.77 -0.19 7.76
C GLN A 23 5.16 -0.14 6.36
N LYS A 24 4.74 1.06 5.92
CA LYS A 24 4.20 1.28 4.57
C LYS A 24 5.23 0.97 3.49
N LEU A 25 6.49 1.38 3.67
CA LEU A 25 7.57 1.08 2.75
C LEU A 25 7.83 -0.42 2.62
N GLN A 26 7.88 -1.14 3.75
CA GLN A 26 8.09 -2.59 3.75
C GLN A 26 6.97 -3.32 3.01
N MET A 27 5.72 -2.93 3.25
CA MET A 27 4.57 -3.49 2.54
C MET A 27 4.60 -3.17 1.04
N ALA A 28 4.85 -1.91 0.66
CA ALA A 28 4.92 -1.50 -0.73
C ALA A 28 6.05 -2.23 -1.48
N LYS A 29 7.22 -2.40 -0.84
CA LYS A 29 8.34 -3.18 -1.37
C LYS A 29 7.93 -4.63 -1.62
N SER A 30 7.33 -5.29 -0.63
CA SER A 30 6.87 -6.68 -0.77
C SER A 30 5.85 -6.83 -1.91
N MET A 31 4.87 -5.93 -1.99
CA MET A 31 3.82 -5.97 -3.03
C MET A 31 4.33 -5.57 -4.42
N SER A 32 5.39 -4.76 -4.50
CA SER A 32 5.99 -4.37 -5.77
C SER A 32 6.71 -5.51 -6.49
N ASN A 33 7.21 -6.50 -5.75
CA ASN A 33 7.80 -7.71 -6.34
C ASN A 33 6.73 -8.55 -7.08
N ASP A 34 5.48 -8.50 -6.60
CA ASP A 34 4.35 -9.25 -7.14
C ASP A 34 3.49 -8.41 -8.12
N LEU A 35 4.01 -7.29 -8.66
CA LEU A 35 3.21 -6.31 -9.40
C LEU A 35 2.45 -6.90 -10.61
N GLN A 36 3.03 -7.87 -11.31
CA GLN A 36 2.40 -8.52 -12.45
C GLN A 36 1.19 -9.36 -12.02
N LEU A 37 1.32 -10.09 -10.91
CA LEU A 37 0.24 -10.89 -10.30
C LEU A 37 -0.91 -9.99 -9.82
N LEU A 38 -0.57 -8.84 -9.21
CA LEU A 38 -1.56 -7.86 -8.75
C LEU A 38 -2.34 -7.21 -9.90
N ARG A 39 -1.79 -7.17 -11.12
CA ARG A 39 -2.47 -6.61 -12.30
C ARG A 39 -3.51 -7.55 -12.88
N SER A 40 -3.25 -8.85 -12.87
CA SER A 40 -4.13 -9.86 -13.47
C SER A 40 -5.27 -10.29 -12.54
N HIS A 41 -5.12 -10.10 -11.23
CA HIS A 41 -6.08 -10.58 -10.24
C HIS A 41 -7.09 -9.49 -9.81
N THR A 42 -8.39 -9.77 -9.98
CA THR A 42 -9.50 -8.81 -9.78
C THR A 42 -9.47 -8.11 -8.43
N TYR A 43 -9.26 -8.85 -7.34
CA TYR A 43 -9.22 -8.29 -5.98
C TYR A 43 -7.90 -7.61 -5.64
N ALA A 44 -6.80 -8.10 -6.21
CA ALA A 44 -5.46 -7.62 -5.89
C ALA A 44 -5.14 -6.29 -6.62
N ARG A 45 -5.88 -5.98 -7.69
CA ARG A 45 -5.87 -4.67 -8.34
C ARG A 45 -6.18 -3.53 -7.36
N PHE A 46 -7.01 -3.78 -6.35
CA PHE A 46 -7.35 -2.79 -5.33
C PHE A 46 -6.14 -2.47 -4.43
N ILE A 47 -5.30 -3.47 -4.09
CA ILE A 47 -4.06 -3.27 -3.34
C ILE A 47 -3.11 -2.35 -4.12
N ARG A 48 -2.96 -2.60 -5.43
CA ARG A 48 -2.14 -1.76 -6.31
C ARG A 48 -2.60 -0.29 -6.29
N TYR A 49 -3.91 -0.06 -6.28
CA TYR A 49 -4.50 1.27 -6.22
C TYR A 49 -4.33 1.93 -4.85
N GLU A 50 -4.72 1.25 -3.77
CA GLU A 50 -4.65 1.73 -2.39
C GLU A 50 -3.22 2.09 -1.97
N MET A 51 -2.25 1.26 -2.35
CA MET A 51 -0.83 1.51 -2.06
C MET A 51 -0.17 2.41 -3.11
N ASN A 52 -0.88 2.78 -4.18
CA ASN A 52 -0.35 3.50 -5.34
C ASN A 52 1.00 2.94 -5.82
N LEU A 53 1.08 1.62 -5.99
CA LEU A 53 2.35 0.92 -6.29
C LEU A 53 2.98 1.38 -7.62
N THR A 54 2.18 1.91 -8.54
CA THR A 54 2.70 2.48 -9.79
C THR A 54 3.56 3.72 -9.52
N ALA A 55 3.11 4.60 -8.62
CA ALA A 55 3.92 5.75 -8.21
C ALA A 55 5.11 5.31 -7.34
N TYR A 56 4.96 4.30 -6.47
CA TYR A 56 6.10 3.73 -5.75
C TYR A 56 7.22 3.26 -6.69
N CYS A 57 6.89 2.52 -7.75
CA CYS A 57 7.89 2.01 -8.70
C CYS A 57 8.48 3.08 -9.63
N THR A 58 7.72 4.12 -9.99
CA THR A 58 8.14 5.12 -11.00
C THR A 58 8.67 6.41 -10.40
N ARG A 59 8.17 6.81 -9.22
CA ARG A 59 8.44 8.09 -8.54
C ARG A 59 8.48 7.86 -7.02
N PRO A 60 9.45 7.06 -6.51
CA PRO A 60 9.48 6.62 -5.12
C PRO A 60 9.55 7.78 -4.11
N GLU A 61 10.32 8.83 -4.41
CA GLU A 61 10.44 10.00 -3.54
C GLU A 61 9.14 10.79 -3.41
N GLN A 62 8.44 11.00 -4.53
CA GLN A 62 7.14 11.68 -4.52
C GLN A 62 6.11 10.84 -3.78
N TRP A 63 6.10 9.53 -4.04
CA TRP A 63 5.22 8.58 -3.36
C TRP A 63 5.44 8.62 -1.84
N LYS A 64 6.70 8.57 -1.39
CA LYS A 64 7.06 8.61 0.03
C LYS A 64 6.52 9.87 0.71
N ARG A 65 6.75 11.04 0.12
CA ARG A 65 6.22 12.33 0.62
C ARG A 65 4.70 12.31 0.72
N SER A 66 4.00 11.76 -0.28
CA SER A 66 2.54 11.64 -0.25
C SER A 66 2.06 10.74 0.90
N ILE A 67 2.71 9.61 1.14
CA ILE A 67 2.35 8.71 2.25
C ILE A 67 2.63 9.37 3.61
N GLU A 68 3.74 10.08 3.77
CA GLU A 68 4.06 10.82 5.00
C GLU A 68 3.00 11.88 5.32
N ILE A 69 2.47 12.57 4.31
CA ILE A 69 1.36 13.52 4.49
C ILE A 69 0.09 12.81 4.96
N ILE A 70 -0.24 11.64 4.38
CA ILE A 70 -1.42 10.86 4.76
C ILE A 70 -1.33 10.37 6.21
N ILE A 71 -0.14 9.89 6.62
CA ILE A 71 0.13 9.47 8.00
C ILE A 71 -0.05 10.64 8.96
N LYS A 72 0.57 11.79 8.67
CA LYS A 72 0.44 13.00 9.49
C LYS A 72 -1.01 13.46 9.62
N LYS A 73 -1.80 13.37 8.54
CA LYS A 73 -3.23 13.73 8.58
C LYS A 73 -4.04 12.78 9.46
N HIS A 74 -3.76 11.48 9.45
CA HIS A 74 -4.44 10.53 10.35
C HIS A 74 -4.11 10.81 11.82
N ALA A 75 -2.83 11.06 12.13
CA ALA A 75 -2.42 11.40 13.50
C ALA A 75 -3.15 12.63 14.07
N LEU A 76 -3.48 13.62 13.22
CA LEU A 76 -4.21 14.83 13.61
C LEU A 76 -5.73 14.64 13.78
N LEU A 77 -6.29 13.49 13.39
CA LEU A 77 -7.73 13.19 13.50
C LEU A 77 -8.04 12.24 14.66
N ASP A 78 -7.02 11.58 15.21
CA ASP A 78 -7.12 10.70 16.39
C ASP A 78 -6.92 11.47 17.71
N ASP A 79 -6.49 12.73 17.66
CA ASP A 79 -6.47 13.71 18.77
C ASP A 79 -7.75 14.57 18.78
#